data_AF-A0A822B853-F1
#
_entry.id   AF-A0A822B853-F1
#
_cell.length_a   1.000
_cell.length_b   1.000
_cell.length_c   1.000
_cell.angle_alpha   90.00
_cell.angle_beta   90.00
_cell.angle_gamma   90.00
#
_symmetry.space_group_name_H-M   'P 1'
#
loop_
_entity.id
_entity.type
_entity.pdbx_description
1 polymer ?
#
loop_
_entity_poly.entity_id
_entity_poly.type
_entity_poly.pdbx_seq_one_letter_code
_entity_poly.pdbx_strand_id
1 'polypeptide(L)'
;WDMAERTCYYDLSKTNDANFAEASLIAGTNVLWDRTFQTNPPSFNSALPIRMNLRHDDQVNLNLSASSEYPSHIVELIATGAPVNSTLNQTTGIFTWKAIKGEHYLSIQARDKNSTLISKHDIDFNVKAKDDININSTTNRI
;
A
#
# COMPACT_ATOMS: atom_id res chain seq x y z
N TRP A 1 11.97 31.95 -9.93
CA TRP A 1 12.93 30.94 -10.38
C TRP A 1 13.01 29.84 -9.34
N ASP A 2 12.89 28.59 -9.75
CA ASP A 2 13.16 27.46 -8.88
C ASP A 2 14.66 27.36 -8.55
N MET A 3 15.03 26.39 -7.72
CA MET A 3 16.42 26.23 -7.27
C MET A 3 17.36 25.78 -8.41
N ALA A 4 16.85 25.05 -9.42
CA ALA A 4 17.64 24.61 -10.57
C ALA A 4 17.90 25.77 -11.54
N GLU A 5 16.87 26.58 -11.82
CA GLU A 5 16.95 27.80 -12.63
C GLU A 5 17.92 28.83 -12.03
N ARG A 6 17.89 29.00 -10.69
CA ARG A 6 18.84 29.87 -9.98
C ARG A 6 20.28 29.39 -10.10
N THR A 7 20.49 28.07 -10.03
CA THR A 7 21.82 27.45 -10.11
C THR A 7 22.39 27.61 -11.52
N CYS A 8 21.59 27.30 -12.54
CA CYS A 8 21.92 27.54 -13.95
C CYS A 8 22.35 28.99 -14.22
N TYR A 9 21.55 29.97 -13.77
CA TYR A 9 21.88 31.38 -13.97
C TYR A 9 23.17 31.79 -13.24
N TYR A 10 23.37 31.31 -12.02
CA TYR A 10 24.59 31.58 -11.26
C TYR A 10 25.81 31.02 -11.99
N ASP A 11 25.76 29.76 -12.42
CA ASP A 11 26.86 29.11 -13.12
C ASP A 11 27.17 29.80 -14.44
N LEU A 12 26.16 30.14 -15.24
CA LEU A 12 26.32 30.94 -16.46
C LEU A 12 27.03 32.28 -16.18
N SER A 13 26.62 32.97 -15.10
CA SER A 13 27.21 34.26 -14.74
C SER A 13 28.67 34.18 -14.27
N LYS A 14 29.10 33.00 -13.79
CA LYS A 14 30.46 32.77 -13.26
C LYS A 14 31.40 32.18 -14.29
N THR A 15 30.92 31.30 -15.16
CA THR A 15 31.73 30.58 -16.13
C THR A 15 31.63 31.15 -17.54
N ASN A 16 30.55 31.88 -17.84
CA ASN A 16 30.17 32.30 -19.19
C ASN A 16 30.08 31.11 -20.18
N ASP A 17 29.80 29.91 -19.67
CA ASP A 17 29.66 28.67 -20.43
C ASP A 17 28.20 28.20 -20.36
N ALA A 18 27.51 28.32 -21.48
CA ALA A 18 26.11 27.93 -21.61
C ALA A 18 25.91 26.41 -21.48
N ASN A 19 26.86 25.58 -21.94
CA ASN A 19 26.75 24.13 -21.85
C ASN A 19 26.87 23.67 -20.40
N PHE A 20 27.78 24.29 -19.64
CA PHE A 20 27.92 24.02 -18.21
C PHE A 20 26.68 24.45 -17.42
N ALA A 21 26.13 25.62 -17.74
CA ALA A 21 24.91 26.12 -17.11
C ALA A 21 23.70 25.22 -17.42
N GLU A 22 23.54 24.76 -18.67
CA GLU A 22 22.49 23.85 -19.07
C GLU A 22 22.63 22.47 -18.41
N ALA A 23 23.84 21.92 -18.34
CA ALA A 23 24.10 20.70 -17.59
C ALA A 23 23.74 20.84 -16.10
N SER A 24 24.00 22.01 -15.51
CA SER A 24 23.65 22.30 -14.12
C SER A 24 22.15 22.46 -13.91
N LEU A 25 21.42 23.03 -14.89
CA LEU A 25 19.96 23.05 -14.91
C LEU A 25 19.40 21.63 -14.92
N ILE A 26 19.87 20.78 -15.84
CA ILE A 26 19.44 19.39 -15.96
C ILE A 26 19.74 18.63 -14.67
N ALA A 27 20.95 18.75 -14.12
CA ALA A 27 21.33 18.08 -12.88
C ALA A 27 20.47 18.56 -11.69
N GLY A 28 20.27 19.87 -11.53
CA GLY A 28 19.43 20.44 -10.48
C GLY A 28 17.98 19.98 -10.59
N THR A 29 17.45 19.90 -11.81
CA THR A 29 16.08 19.44 -12.07
C THR A 29 15.94 17.95 -11.76
N ASN A 30 16.91 17.12 -12.14
CA ASN A 30 16.93 15.69 -11.81
C ASN A 30 16.98 15.46 -10.29
N VAL A 31 17.76 16.24 -9.55
CA VAL A 31 17.80 16.15 -8.08
C VAL A 31 16.46 16.52 -7.45
N LEU A 32 15.73 17.50 -8.01
CA LEU A 32 14.40 17.86 -7.53
C LEU A 32 13.40 16.73 -7.78
N TRP A 33 13.43 16.13 -8.98
CA TRP A 33 12.64 14.95 -9.31
C TRP A 33 12.94 13.78 -8.38
N ASP A 34 14.22 13.40 -8.22
CA ASP A 34 14.66 12.33 -7.31
C ASP A 34 14.20 12.56 -5.87
N ARG A 35 14.28 13.81 -5.38
CA ARG A 35 13.78 14.16 -4.04
C ARG A 35 12.27 14.00 -3.93
N THR A 36 11.50 14.44 -4.92
CA THR A 36 10.04 14.29 -4.91
C THR A 36 9.66 12.81 -4.89
N PHE A 37 10.21 12.00 -5.80
CA PHE A 37 9.99 10.56 -5.92
C PHE A 37 10.23 9.75 -4.63
N GLN A 38 10.99 10.29 -3.68
CA GLN A 38 11.36 9.65 -2.43
C GLN A 38 10.59 10.11 -1.19
N THR A 39 9.57 10.96 -1.33
CA THR A 39 8.87 11.51 -0.15
C THR A 39 7.47 10.96 0.09
N ASN A 40 6.77 10.53 -0.96
CA ASN A 40 5.37 10.14 -0.86
C ASN A 40 5.21 8.64 -1.16
N PRO A 41 4.96 7.80 -0.13
CA PRO A 41 4.80 6.38 -0.32
C PRO A 41 3.50 6.06 -1.08
N PRO A 42 3.37 4.86 -1.67
CA PRO A 42 2.13 4.44 -2.33
C PRO A 42 0.92 4.58 -1.41
N SER A 43 -0.22 4.98 -1.93
CA SER A 43 -1.46 5.08 -1.15
C SER A 43 -2.40 3.93 -1.50
N PHE A 44 -2.98 3.29 -0.49
CA PHE A 44 -4.03 2.29 -0.70
C PHE A 44 -5.36 2.96 -1.09
N ASN A 45 -6.25 2.20 -1.72
CA ASN A 45 -7.63 2.63 -1.94
C ASN A 45 -8.33 2.97 -0.61
N SER A 46 -9.09 4.06 -0.59
CA SER A 46 -9.61 4.69 0.62
C SER A 46 -10.66 3.88 1.40
N ALA A 47 -11.05 2.70 0.92
CA ALA A 47 -12.17 1.92 1.45
C ALA A 47 -11.78 0.55 2.04
N LEU A 48 -10.49 0.33 2.34
CA LEU A 48 -10.07 -0.93 2.95
C LEU A 48 -10.54 -1.01 4.42
N PRO A 49 -11.16 -2.13 4.83
CA PRO A 49 -11.56 -2.31 6.22
C PRO A 49 -10.33 -2.44 7.10
N ILE A 50 -10.40 -1.93 8.33
CA ILE A 50 -9.40 -2.19 9.39
C ILE A 50 -9.76 -3.41 10.22
N ARG A 51 -11.04 -3.80 10.21
CA ARG A 51 -11.57 -4.97 10.90
C ARG A 51 -12.78 -5.54 10.17
N MET A 52 -12.90 -6.86 10.16
CA MET A 52 -14.04 -7.60 9.63
C MET A 52 -14.55 -8.60 10.67
N ASN A 53 -15.87 -8.59 10.90
CA ASN A 53 -16.54 -9.60 11.70
C ASN A 53 -17.19 -10.59 10.74
N LEU A 54 -16.79 -11.85 10.81
CA LEU A 54 -17.19 -12.90 9.87
C LEU A 54 -17.73 -14.10 10.64
N ARG A 55 -18.35 -15.01 9.90
CA ARG A 55 -18.69 -16.35 10.35
C ARG A 55 -17.80 -17.36 9.67
N HIS A 56 -17.62 -18.51 10.31
CA HIS A 56 -16.92 -19.63 9.70
C HIS A 56 -17.56 -19.99 8.35
N ASP A 57 -16.71 -20.29 7.36
CA ASP A 57 -17.05 -20.51 5.96
C ASP A 57 -17.51 -19.29 5.16
N ASP A 58 -17.55 -18.08 5.73
CA ASP A 58 -17.79 -16.88 4.93
C ASP A 58 -16.69 -16.71 3.87
N GLN A 59 -17.09 -16.33 2.67
CA GLN A 59 -16.16 -16.04 1.59
C GLN A 59 -15.73 -14.57 1.65
N VAL A 60 -14.45 -14.34 1.84
CA VAL A 60 -13.84 -13.02 1.80
C VAL A 60 -13.25 -12.79 0.42
N ASN A 61 -13.63 -11.68 -0.20
CA ASN A 61 -13.05 -11.18 -1.44
C ASN A 61 -12.76 -9.68 -1.26
N LEU A 62 -11.47 -9.34 -1.17
CA LEU A 62 -11.01 -7.96 -1.02
C LEU A 62 -10.29 -7.54 -2.29
N ASN A 63 -10.68 -6.39 -2.82
CA ASN A 63 -9.94 -5.71 -3.87
C ASN A 63 -8.95 -4.75 -3.24
N LEU A 64 -7.68 -5.17 -3.23
CA LEU A 64 -6.56 -4.40 -2.72
C LEU A 64 -5.91 -3.69 -3.89
N SER A 65 -5.89 -2.37 -3.86
CA SER A 65 -5.14 -1.59 -4.83
C SER A 65 -4.37 -0.49 -4.13
N ALA A 66 -3.20 -0.19 -4.66
CA ALA A 66 -2.41 0.93 -4.22
C ALA A 66 -1.84 1.64 -5.45
N SER A 67 -1.75 2.96 -5.38
CA SER A 67 -1.19 3.79 -6.43
C SER A 67 -0.12 4.70 -5.86
N SER A 68 0.95 4.85 -6.64
CA SER A 68 1.88 5.95 -6.47
C SER A 68 1.28 7.20 -7.11
N GLU A 69 1.56 8.38 -6.55
CA GLU A 69 1.27 9.65 -7.23
C GLU A 69 2.14 9.84 -8.48
N TYR A 70 3.18 9.02 -8.63
CA TYR A 70 4.08 8.99 -9.77
C TYR A 70 3.59 7.95 -10.79
N PRO A 71 3.07 8.39 -11.96
CA PRO A 71 2.38 7.50 -12.90
C PRO A 71 3.30 6.46 -13.57
N SER A 72 4.61 6.67 -13.57
CA SER A 72 5.60 5.73 -14.11
C SER A 72 6.08 4.69 -13.08
N HIS A 73 5.70 4.82 -11.80
CA HIS A 73 6.17 3.94 -10.74
C HIS A 73 5.30 2.68 -10.65
N ILE A 74 5.96 1.54 -10.48
CA ILE A 74 5.30 0.26 -10.35
C ILE A 74 5.14 -0.08 -8.87
N VAL A 75 3.89 -0.24 -8.42
CA VAL A 75 3.57 -0.64 -7.05
C VAL A 75 3.35 -2.14 -6.97
N GLU A 76 4.03 -2.80 -6.04
CA GLU A 76 3.89 -4.22 -5.73
C GLU A 76 3.14 -4.42 -4.41
N LEU A 77 2.17 -5.33 -4.41
CA LEU A 77 1.44 -5.72 -3.21
C LEU A 77 2.02 -7.00 -2.62
N ILE A 78 2.25 -6.98 -1.31
CA ILE A 78 2.81 -8.09 -0.55
C ILE A 78 1.91 -8.34 0.65
N ALA A 79 1.34 -9.54 0.75
CA ALA A 79 0.57 -9.98 1.91
C ALA A 79 1.48 -10.72 2.89
N THR A 80 1.39 -10.35 4.17
CA THR A 80 2.10 -10.99 5.28
C THR A 80 1.13 -11.31 6.41
N GLY A 81 1.39 -12.40 7.12
CA GLY A 81 0.53 -12.85 8.21
C GLY A 81 -0.84 -13.39 7.79
N ALA A 82 -1.05 -13.53 6.49
CA ALA A 82 -2.33 -13.89 5.91
C ALA A 82 -2.87 -15.22 6.50
N PRO A 83 -4.20 -15.33 6.69
CA PRO A 83 -4.80 -16.56 7.21
C PRO A 83 -4.45 -17.78 6.37
N VAL A 84 -4.46 -18.97 6.97
CA VAL A 84 -4.22 -20.22 6.23
C VAL A 84 -5.26 -20.40 5.12
N ASN A 85 -4.83 -20.96 3.98
CA ASN A 85 -5.64 -21.14 2.77
C ASN A 85 -6.18 -19.84 2.15
N SER A 86 -5.57 -18.68 2.48
CA SER A 86 -5.82 -17.44 1.75
C SER A 86 -4.86 -17.29 0.57
N THR A 87 -5.28 -16.53 -0.44
CA THR A 87 -4.48 -16.25 -1.63
C THR A 87 -4.59 -14.78 -1.97
N LEU A 88 -3.45 -14.14 -2.31
CA LEU A 88 -3.41 -12.84 -2.96
C LEU A 88 -2.94 -13.01 -4.39
N ASN A 89 -3.77 -12.61 -5.36
CA ASN A 89 -3.30 -12.43 -6.73
C ASN A 89 -2.61 -11.07 -6.84
N GLN A 90 -1.28 -11.07 -6.90
CA GLN A 90 -0.48 -9.83 -6.92
C GLN A 90 -0.69 -8.99 -8.19
N THR A 91 -1.15 -9.60 -9.29
CA THR A 91 -1.41 -8.90 -10.55
C THR A 91 -2.74 -8.16 -10.52
N THR A 92 -3.78 -8.79 -9.96
CA THR A 92 -5.14 -8.21 -9.92
C THR A 92 -5.46 -7.51 -8.61
N GLY A 93 -4.65 -7.70 -7.57
CA GLY A 93 -4.91 -7.19 -6.23
C GLY A 93 -6.04 -7.91 -5.48
N ILE A 94 -6.57 -9.00 -6.04
CA ILE A 94 -7.68 -9.73 -5.43
C ILE A 94 -7.15 -10.68 -4.36
N PHE A 95 -7.55 -10.42 -3.12
CA PHE A 95 -7.37 -11.34 -1.99
C PHE A 95 -8.61 -12.19 -1.79
N THR A 96 -8.43 -13.51 -1.75
CA THR A 96 -9.49 -14.48 -1.48
C THR A 96 -9.18 -15.32 -0.26
N TRP A 97 -10.21 -15.57 0.56
CA TRP A 97 -10.09 -16.44 1.71
C TRP A 97 -11.45 -17.03 2.11
N LYS A 98 -11.45 -18.28 2.57
CA LYS A 98 -12.61 -18.91 3.20
C LYS A 98 -12.41 -18.88 4.72
N ALA A 99 -13.24 -18.12 5.42
CA ALA A 99 -13.03 -17.77 6.82
C ALA A 99 -13.00 -18.99 7.75
N ILE A 100 -11.96 -19.07 8.58
CA ILE A 100 -11.78 -20.11 9.61
C ILE A 100 -12.07 -19.48 10.97
N LYS A 101 -12.77 -20.20 11.86
CA LYS A 101 -13.10 -19.69 13.20
C LYS A 101 -11.83 -19.31 13.96
N GLY A 102 -11.84 -18.13 14.58
CA GLY A 102 -10.72 -17.59 15.33
C GLY A 102 -10.47 -16.11 15.03
N GLU A 103 -9.44 -15.57 15.66
CA GLU A 103 -8.89 -14.25 15.32
C GLU A 103 -7.76 -14.45 14.31
N HIS A 104 -7.79 -13.69 13.22
CA HIS A 104 -6.75 -13.69 12.21
C HIS A 104 -6.36 -12.26 11.85
N TYR A 105 -5.19 -12.10 11.25
CA TYR A 105 -4.70 -10.80 10.78
C TYR A 105 -4.24 -10.91 9.33
N LEU A 106 -4.20 -9.79 8.63
CA LEU A 106 -3.58 -9.65 7.32
C LEU A 106 -2.90 -8.30 7.27
N SER A 107 -1.59 -8.29 7.04
CA SER A 107 -0.81 -7.08 6.81
C SER A 107 -0.43 -7.00 5.34
N ILE A 108 -0.94 -5.98 4.65
CA ILE A 108 -0.68 -5.73 3.24
C ILE A 108 0.34 -4.61 3.14
N GLN A 109 1.41 -4.83 2.38
CA GLN A 109 2.41 -3.83 2.09
C GLN A 109 2.30 -3.44 0.61
N ALA A 110 2.23 -2.13 0.34
CA ALA A 110 2.37 -1.55 -0.98
C ALA A 110 3.78 -0.99 -1.11
N ARG A 111 4.62 -1.65 -1.91
CA ARG A 111 6.02 -1.26 -2.13
C ARG A 111 6.15 -0.64 -3.51
N ASP A 112 6.72 0.54 -3.57
CA ASP A 112 7.16 1.13 -4.82
C ASP A 112 8.45 0.43 -5.28
N LYS A 113 8.47 -0.16 -6.49
CA LYS A 113 9.67 -0.83 -7.02
C LYS A 113 10.78 0.14 -7.39
N ASN A 114 10.42 1.39 -7.68
CA ASN A 114 11.33 2.44 -8.10
C ASN A 114 11.96 3.17 -6.90
N SER A 115 11.50 2.89 -5.68
CA SER A 115 12.01 3.51 -4.45
C SER A 115 12.10 2.51 -3.28
N THR A 116 12.44 3.02 -2.09
CA THR A 116 12.39 2.26 -0.83
C THR A 116 11.12 2.52 -0.03
N LEU A 117 10.18 3.30 -0.59
CA LEU A 117 8.96 3.70 0.09
C LEU A 117 7.96 2.55 0.15
N ILE A 118 7.36 2.39 1.33
CA ILE A 118 6.41 1.34 1.63
C ILE A 118 5.24 1.95 2.41
N SER A 119 4.03 1.57 2.05
CA SER A 119 2.84 1.77 2.86
C SER A 119 2.33 0.44 3.38
N LYS A 120 1.68 0.45 4.54
CA LYS A 120 1.09 -0.73 5.16
C LYS A 120 -0.38 -0.52 5.48
N HIS A 121 -1.17 -1.57 5.31
CA HIS A 121 -2.56 -1.64 5.73
C HIS A 121 -2.82 -2.95 6.43
N ASP A 122 -3.32 -2.88 7.66
CA ASP A 122 -3.57 -4.05 8.49
C ASP A 122 -5.08 -4.27 8.66
N ILE A 123 -5.49 -5.53 8.58
CA ILE A 123 -6.89 -5.96 8.70
C ILE A 123 -6.99 -7.05 9.76
N ASP A 124 -7.81 -6.81 10.77
CA ASP A 124 -8.18 -7.82 11.76
C ASP A 124 -9.44 -8.58 11.31
N PHE A 125 -9.41 -9.91 11.35
CA PHE A 125 -10.59 -10.75 11.14
C PHE A 125 -11.01 -11.40 12.46
N ASN A 126 -12.22 -11.10 12.90
CA ASN A 126 -12.87 -11.81 14.00
C ASN A 126 -13.89 -12.77 13.43
N VAL A 127 -13.57 -14.07 13.43
CA VAL A 127 -14.41 -15.10 12.83
C VAL A 127 -15.11 -15.92 13.91
N LYS A 128 -16.43 -15.78 14.00
CA LYS A 128 -17.30 -16.55 14.90
C LYS A 128 -17.73 -17.87 14.29
N ALA A 129 -18.32 -18.76 15.11
CA ALA A 129 -18.90 -19.97 14.55
C ALA A 129 -20.06 -19.62 13.62
N LYS A 130 -20.28 -20.44 12.58
CA LYS A 130 -21.38 -20.25 11.64
C LYS A 130 -22.74 -20.31 12.35
N ASP A 131 -22.81 -21.17 13.36
CA ASP A 131 -23.95 -21.41 14.21
C ASP A 131 -23.57 -21.10 15.67
N ASP A 132 -23.38 -19.82 16.02
CA ASP A 132 -23.60 -19.41 17.40
C ASP A 132 -25.13 -19.45 17.64
N ILE A 133 -25.68 -20.66 17.74
CA ILE A 133 -27.03 -20.87 18.29
C ILE A 133 -26.94 -20.34 19.71
N ASN A 134 -27.74 -19.33 20.02
CA ASN A 134 -27.94 -18.88 21.39
C ASN A 134 -28.70 -20.00 22.12
N ILE A 135 -27.98 -21.03 22.58
CA ILE A 135 -28.54 -22.07 23.42
C ILE A 135 -28.69 -21.45 24.80
N ASN A 136 -29.75 -20.66 24.99
CA ASN A 136 -30.37 -20.59 26.30
C ASN A 136 -30.93 -22.00 26.58
N SER A 137 -30.04 -22.88 27.01
CA SER A 137 -30.30 -24.20 27.54
C SER A 137 -31.06 -24.06 28.85
N THR A 138 -32.34 -23.68 28.77
CA THR A 138 -33.28 -23.94 29.87
C THR A 138 -33.90 -25.31 29.64
N THR A 139 -33.09 -26.35 29.86
CA THR A 139 -33.61 -27.70 30.10
C THR A 139 -33.10 -28.18 31.46
N ASN A 140 -33.96 -28.07 32.48
CA ASN A 140 -34.19 -29.10 33.51
C ASN A 140 -35.44 -28.66 34.30
N ARG A 141 -36.59 -29.35 34.14
CA ARG A 141 -36.99 -30.58 34.86
C ARG A 141 -37.00 -30.35 36.39
N ILE A 142 -38.18 -30.20 37.00
CA ILE A 142 -39.11 -31.27 37.46
C ILE A 142 -40.54 -30.74 37.28
#